data_AF-A0A3D5B1N6-F1
#
_entry.id   AF-A0A3D5B1N6-F1
#
_cell.length_a   1.000
_cell.length_b   1.000
_cell.length_c   1.000
_cell.angle_alpha   90.00
_cell.angle_beta   90.00
_cell.angle_gamma   90.00
#
_symmetry.space_group_name_H-M   'P 1'
#
loop_
_entity.id
_entity.type
_entity.pdbx_description
1 polymer ?
#
loop_
_entity_poly.entity_id
_entity_poly.type
_entity_poly.pdbx_seq_one_letter_code
_entity_poly.pdbx_strand_id
1 'polypeptide(L)'
;MSRAKARLMQMRFERDWYRILPDLTSNDKKKLANARNTLRDGLTIISPVFKEHQFMLGSIGMDEFSLVDCALAPILWRLPLYQIELPRQAKPILDYAERLFARKAFKLSLTEAEREMRPRGK
;
A
#
# COMPACT_ATOMS: atom_id res chain seq x y z
N MET A 1 -9.89 9.92 15.49
CA MET A 1 -10.59 9.09 14.46
C MET A 1 -11.94 8.51 14.89
N SER A 2 -12.88 8.24 13.96
CA SER A 2 -14.02 7.35 14.23
C SER A 2 -13.66 5.89 13.90
N ARG A 3 -13.87 4.98 14.85
CA ARG A 3 -13.60 3.53 14.68
C ARG A 3 -14.36 2.92 13.48
N ALA A 4 -15.52 3.49 13.14
CA ALA A 4 -16.32 3.07 12.00
C ALA A 4 -15.61 3.34 10.66
N LYS A 5 -14.98 4.52 10.49
CA LYS A 5 -14.25 4.88 9.27
C LYS A 5 -13.04 3.96 9.06
N ALA A 6 -12.31 3.62 10.12
CA ALA A 6 -11.19 2.68 10.06
C ALA A 6 -11.61 1.29 9.58
N ARG A 7 -12.70 0.74 10.14
CA ARG A 7 -13.23 -0.57 9.70
C ARG A 7 -13.72 -0.53 8.26
N LEU A 8 -14.38 0.54 7.85
CA LEU A 8 -14.83 0.71 6.47
C LEU A 8 -13.65 0.71 5.49
N MET A 9 -12.55 1.40 5.81
CA MET A 9 -11.37 1.41 4.95
C MET A 9 -10.69 0.04 4.88
N GLN A 10 -10.55 -0.66 6.00
CA GLN A 10 -10.00 -2.02 6.00
C GLN A 10 -10.84 -2.97 5.15
N MET A 11 -12.18 -2.90 5.26
CA MET A 11 -13.08 -3.70 4.41
C MET A 11 -12.92 -3.37 2.92
N ARG A 12 -12.67 -2.10 2.57
CA ARG A 12 -12.42 -1.70 1.19
C ARG A 12 -11.09 -2.26 0.69
N PHE A 13 -10.00 -2.16 1.46
CA PHE A 13 -8.73 -2.77 1.07
C PHE A 13 -8.84 -4.28 0.92
N GLU A 14 -9.55 -4.94 1.85
CA GLU A 14 -9.78 -6.38 1.79
C GLU A 14 -10.45 -6.75 0.45
N ARG A 15 -11.57 -6.09 0.16
CA ARG A 15 -12.37 -6.37 -1.04
C ARG A 15 -11.66 -6.01 -2.34
N ASP A 16 -11.03 -4.84 -2.39
CA ASP A 16 -10.55 -4.24 -3.63
C ASP A 16 -9.11 -4.67 -3.95
N TRP A 17 -8.28 -4.96 -2.94
CA TRP A 17 -6.85 -5.25 -3.13
C TRP A 17 -6.40 -6.60 -2.58
N TYR A 18 -6.79 -7.00 -1.36
CA TYR A 18 -6.34 -8.29 -0.82
C TYR A 18 -6.90 -9.49 -1.58
N ARG A 19 -8.17 -9.41 -2.00
CA ARG A 19 -8.80 -10.47 -2.81
C ARG A 19 -8.14 -10.72 -4.16
N ILE A 20 -7.45 -9.74 -4.73
CA ILE A 20 -6.76 -9.87 -6.03
C ILE A 20 -5.29 -10.25 -5.88
N LEU A 21 -4.74 -10.36 -4.66
CA LEU A 21 -3.36 -10.79 -4.45
C LEU A 21 -3.04 -12.19 -5.02
N PRO A 22 -3.92 -13.21 -4.91
CA PRO A 22 -3.66 -14.50 -5.53
C PRO A 22 -3.51 -14.42 -7.06
N ASP A 23 -4.25 -13.50 -7.70
CA ASP A 23 -4.17 -13.27 -9.14
C ASP A 23 -2.84 -12.59 -9.53
N LEU A 24 -2.21 -11.83 -8.63
CA LEU A 24 -0.87 -11.24 -8.85
C LEU A 24 0.26 -12.28 -8.86
N THR A 25 0.00 -13.49 -8.38
CA THR A 25 0.92 -14.63 -8.40
C THR A 25 0.47 -15.74 -9.36
N SER A 26 -0.59 -15.49 -10.14
CA SER A 26 -1.16 -16.49 -11.05
C SER A 26 -0.35 -16.64 -12.34
N ASN A 27 -0.31 -17.87 -12.87
CA ASN A 27 0.24 -18.15 -14.20
C ASN A 27 -0.72 -17.75 -15.33
N ASP A 28 -1.98 -17.40 -15.02
CA ASP A 28 -2.93 -16.86 -15.97
C ASP A 28 -2.60 -15.38 -16.28
N LYS A 29 -2.02 -15.16 -17.46
CA LYS A 29 -1.59 -13.83 -17.93
C LYS A 29 -2.71 -12.79 -17.92
N LYS A 30 -3.96 -13.19 -18.19
CA LYS A 30 -5.10 -12.26 -18.24
C LYS A 30 -5.48 -11.82 -16.83
N LYS A 31 -5.58 -12.76 -15.89
CA LYS A 31 -5.84 -12.45 -14.47
C LYS A 31 -4.73 -11.60 -13.88
N LEU A 32 -3.47 -11.96 -14.13
CA LEU A 32 -2.30 -11.21 -13.67
C LEU A 32 -2.32 -9.75 -14.19
N ALA A 33 -2.53 -9.57 -15.49
CA ALA A 33 -2.59 -8.23 -16.09
C ALA A 33 -3.74 -7.38 -15.52
N ASN A 34 -4.92 -7.97 -15.35
CA ASN A 34 -6.07 -7.29 -14.77
C ASN A 34 -5.81 -6.89 -13.31
N ALA A 35 -5.30 -7.81 -12.48
CA ALA A 35 -4.99 -7.53 -11.08
C ALA A 35 -3.93 -6.43 -10.93
N ARG A 36 -2.88 -6.43 -11.76
CA ARG A 36 -1.87 -5.36 -11.80
C ARG A 36 -2.49 -4.00 -12.14
N ASN A 37 -3.35 -3.95 -13.15
CA ASN A 37 -4.04 -2.72 -13.54
C ASN A 37 -4.96 -2.23 -12.42
N THR A 38 -5.80 -3.09 -11.86
CA THR A 38 -6.71 -2.74 -10.76
C THR A 38 -5.97 -2.17 -9.56
N LEU A 39 -4.88 -2.82 -9.13
CA LEU A 39 -4.10 -2.34 -8.00
C LEU A 39 -3.39 -1.02 -8.32
N ARG A 40 -2.73 -0.90 -9.48
CA ARG A 40 -2.07 0.34 -9.91
C ARG A 40 -3.03 1.53 -9.94
N ASP A 41 -4.20 1.32 -10.55
CA ASP A 41 -5.18 2.40 -10.75
C ASP A 41 -5.79 2.80 -9.40
N GLY A 42 -6.11 1.83 -8.54
CA GLY A 42 -6.59 2.08 -7.18
C GLY A 42 -5.59 2.88 -6.33
N LEU A 43 -4.31 2.50 -6.33
CA LEU A 43 -3.26 3.22 -5.62
C LEU A 43 -3.02 4.63 -6.19
N THR A 44 -3.15 4.80 -7.51
CA THR A 44 -3.03 6.11 -8.16
C THR A 44 -4.17 7.04 -7.76
N ILE A 45 -5.41 6.52 -7.69
CA ILE A 45 -6.62 7.27 -7.30
C ILE A 45 -6.50 7.80 -5.87
N ILE A 46 -6.03 6.98 -4.92
CA ILE A 46 -5.91 7.41 -3.52
C ILE A 46 -4.65 8.24 -3.25
N SER A 47 -3.70 8.30 -4.18
CA SER A 47 -2.42 8.98 -3.96
C SER A 47 -2.56 10.45 -3.53
N PRO A 48 -3.46 11.28 -4.08
CA PRO A 48 -3.56 12.69 -3.70
C PRO A 48 -3.86 12.93 -2.21
N VAL A 49 -4.49 11.97 -1.52
CA VAL A 49 -4.79 12.04 -0.07
C VAL A 49 -3.53 12.32 0.74
N PHE A 50 -2.40 11.75 0.31
CA PHE A 50 -1.11 11.87 1.03
C PHE A 50 -0.39 13.20 0.79
N LYS A 51 -0.97 14.12 0.01
CA LYS A 51 -0.49 15.50 -0.08
C LYS A 51 -0.92 16.33 1.14
N GLU A 52 -2.09 16.03 1.68
CA GLU A 52 -2.72 16.78 2.78
C GLU A 52 -2.58 16.05 4.12
N HIS A 53 -2.38 14.73 4.09
CA HIS A 53 -2.35 13.90 5.29
C HIS A 53 -1.10 13.01 5.34
N GLN A 54 -0.43 12.96 6.48
CA GLN A 54 0.75 12.10 6.64
C GLN A 54 0.39 10.61 6.62
N PHE A 55 -0.80 10.25 7.13
CA PHE A 55 -1.35 8.90 7.25
C PHE A 55 -2.76 8.82 6.66
N MET A 56 -3.21 7.62 6.27
CA MET A 56 -4.43 7.41 5.47
C MET A 56 -5.70 8.03 6.09
N LEU A 57 -5.79 8.02 7.42
CA LEU A 57 -6.94 8.57 8.14
C LEU A 57 -6.59 9.80 9.00
N GLY A 58 -5.42 10.41 8.77
CA GLY A 58 -5.02 11.64 9.44
C GLY A 58 -6.01 12.78 9.20
N SER A 59 -6.01 13.76 10.10
CA SER A 59 -6.76 15.02 9.94
C SER A 59 -5.77 16.16 9.71
N ILE A 60 -6.22 17.25 9.10
CA ILE A 60 -5.42 18.46 8.96
C ILE A 60 -4.97 18.91 10.37
N GLY A 61 -3.66 18.88 10.63
CA GLY A 61 -3.06 19.25 11.93
C GLY A 61 -2.91 18.12 12.97
N MET A 62 -3.34 16.88 12.68
CA MET A 62 -3.10 15.71 13.55
C MET A 62 -2.73 14.46 12.74
N ASP A 63 -1.48 14.02 12.90
CA ASP A 63 -0.91 12.85 12.23
C ASP A 63 -1.14 11.56 13.05
N GLU A 64 -2.34 10.99 12.93
CA GLU A 64 -2.70 9.74 13.61
C GLU A 64 -2.37 8.51 12.74
N PHE A 65 -1.27 7.82 13.05
CA PHE A 65 -0.99 6.48 12.50
C PHE A 65 -2.02 5.46 13.00
N SER A 66 -2.51 4.60 12.12
CA SER A 66 -3.63 3.69 12.41
C SER A 66 -3.43 2.28 11.83
N LEU A 67 -4.32 1.36 12.22
CA LEU A 67 -4.38 0.01 11.62
C LEU A 67 -4.66 0.02 10.12
N VAL A 68 -5.24 1.10 9.57
CA VAL A 68 -5.44 1.23 8.12
C VAL A 68 -4.09 1.38 7.42
N ASP A 69 -3.15 2.11 8.01
CA ASP A 69 -1.78 2.24 7.50
C ASP A 69 -1.03 0.90 7.58
N CYS A 70 -1.23 0.15 8.68
CA CYS A 70 -0.69 -1.20 8.82
C CYS A 70 -1.23 -2.18 7.75
N ALA A 71 -2.49 -2.02 7.33
CA ALA A 71 -3.07 -2.83 6.25
C ALA A 71 -2.53 -2.42 4.86
N LEU A 72 -2.21 -1.15 4.65
CA LEU A 72 -1.68 -0.70 3.36
C LEU A 72 -0.19 -1.02 3.17
N ALA A 73 0.60 -0.96 4.24
CA ALA A 73 2.05 -1.08 4.17
C ALA A 73 2.55 -2.39 3.48
N PRO A 74 2.01 -3.59 3.77
CA PRO A 74 2.45 -4.84 3.14
C PRO A 74 2.22 -4.89 1.63
N ILE A 75 1.14 -4.24 1.15
CA ILE A 75 0.82 -4.13 -0.29
C ILE A 75 1.85 -3.25 -0.97
N LEU A 76 2.10 -2.06 -0.41
CA LEU A 76 3.08 -1.11 -0.94
C LEU A 76 4.50 -1.69 -0.95
N TRP A 77 4.87 -2.47 0.07
CA TRP A 77 6.18 -3.10 0.16
C TRP A 77 6.45 -4.10 -0.98
N ARG A 78 5.39 -4.80 -1.43
CA ARG A 78 5.46 -5.87 -2.43
C ARG A 78 5.26 -5.41 -3.87
N LEU A 79 5.10 -4.12 -4.14
CA LEU A 79 4.94 -3.61 -5.51
C LEU A 79 6.05 -4.09 -6.47
N PRO A 80 7.35 -4.12 -6.08
CA PRO A 80 8.40 -4.67 -6.96
C PRO A 80 8.21 -6.16 -7.26
N LEU A 81 7.84 -6.97 -6.25
CA LEU A 81 7.56 -8.39 -6.41
C LEU A 81 6.41 -8.61 -7.41
N TYR A 82 5.36 -7.78 -7.34
CA TYR A 82 4.23 -7.84 -8.27
C TYR A 82 4.51 -7.21 -9.63
N GLN A 83 5.70 -6.63 -9.84
CA GLN A 83 6.10 -5.88 -11.04
C GLN A 83 5.07 -4.77 -11.36
N ILE A 84 4.64 -4.05 -10.33
CA ILE A 84 3.72 -2.91 -10.47
C ILE A 84 4.52 -1.64 -10.27
N GLU A 85 4.65 -0.87 -11.36
CA GLU A 85 5.21 0.48 -11.34
C GLU A 85 4.07 1.50 -11.28
N LEU A 86 4.13 2.39 -10.29
CA LEU A 86 3.17 3.47 -10.17
C LEU A 86 3.60 4.67 -11.03
N PRO A 87 2.65 5.38 -11.65
CA PRO A 87 2.98 6.51 -12.51
C PRO A 87 3.44 7.72 -11.70
N ARG A 88 4.08 8.72 -12.34
CA ARG A 88 4.68 9.88 -11.64
C ARG A 88 3.69 10.64 -10.75
N GLN A 89 2.42 10.73 -11.15
CA GLN A 89 1.37 11.38 -10.35
C GLN A 89 1.09 10.67 -9.02
N ALA A 90 1.47 9.39 -8.89
CA ALA A 90 1.36 8.62 -7.64
C ALA A 90 2.58 8.83 -6.71
N LYS A 91 3.42 9.85 -6.96
CA LYS A 91 4.53 10.21 -6.07
C LYS A 91 4.11 10.38 -4.59
N PRO A 92 2.98 11.04 -4.25
CA PRO A 92 2.61 11.21 -2.84
C PRO A 92 2.41 9.90 -2.07
N ILE A 93 1.83 8.86 -2.68
CA ILE A 93 1.70 7.55 -2.02
C ILE A 93 3.05 6.82 -1.92
N LEU A 94 3.94 7.01 -2.88
CA LEU A 94 5.31 6.47 -2.80
C LEU A 94 6.09 7.13 -1.65
N ASP A 95 6.02 8.45 -1.53
CA ASP A 95 6.65 9.18 -0.43
C ASP A 95 6.05 8.77 0.93
N TYR A 96 4.74 8.51 0.98
CA TYR A 96 4.07 7.92 2.14
C TYR A 96 4.60 6.51 2.47
N ALA A 97 4.75 5.65 1.46
CA ALA A 97 5.28 4.31 1.62
C ALA A 97 6.67 4.34 2.26
N GLU A 98 7.57 5.20 1.76
CA GLU A 98 8.91 5.36 2.33
C GLU A 98 8.87 5.81 3.80
N ARG A 99 7.96 6.73 4.16
CA ARG A 99 7.77 7.12 5.58
C ARG A 99 7.31 5.95 6.43
N LEU A 100 6.40 5.10 5.93
CA LEU A 100 5.97 3.89 6.64
C LEU A 100 7.14 2.93 6.84
N PHE A 101 7.91 2.68 5.79
CA PHE A 101 9.01 1.72 5.80
C PHE A 101 10.19 2.18 6.65
N ALA A 102 10.38 3.49 6.80
CA ALA A 102 11.40 4.05 7.67
C ALA A 102 11.15 3.76 9.16
N ARG A 103 9.90 3.51 9.58
CA ARG A 103 9.52 3.28 10.98
C ARG A 103 10.20 2.04 11.54
N LYS A 104 10.78 2.16 12.74
CA LYS A 104 11.40 1.04 13.47
C LYS A 104 10.46 -0.15 13.60
N ALA A 105 9.19 0.09 13.93
CA ALA A 105 8.18 -0.96 14.08
C ALA A 105 7.96 -1.75 12.76
N PHE A 106 7.89 -1.07 11.61
CA PHE A 106 7.76 -1.74 10.32
C PHE A 106 9.00 -2.57 9.98
N LYS A 107 10.19 -1.99 10.17
CA LYS A 107 11.45 -2.71 9.95
C LYS A 107 11.59 -3.94 10.83
N LEU A 108 11.06 -3.91 12.05
CA LEU A 108 11.08 -5.06 12.97
C LEU A 108 10.00 -6.10 12.63
N SER A 109 8.89 -5.72 12.00
CA SER A 109 7.83 -6.66 11.61
C SER A 109 8.16 -7.48 10.37
N LEU A 110 9.15 -7.06 9.56
CA LEU A 110 9.54 -7.78 8.35
C LEU A 110 10.30 -9.07 8.68
N THR A 111 9.80 -10.18 8.14
CA THR A 111 10.52 -11.44 8.03
C THR A 111 11.74 -11.31 7.11
N GLU A 112 12.67 -12.27 7.17
CA GLU A 112 13.84 -12.29 6.29
C GLU A 112 13.45 -12.33 4.81
N ALA A 113 12.55 -13.25 4.44
CA ALA A 113 12.02 -13.36 3.09
C ALA A 113 11.39 -12.05 2.59
N GLU A 114 10.64 -11.35 3.44
CA GLU A 114 10.05 -10.05 3.05
C GLU A 114 11.09 -8.95 2.85
N ARG A 115 12.20 -8.96 3.60
CA ARG A 115 13.29 -7.99 3.39
C ARG A 115 13.93 -8.14 2.01
N GLU A 116 14.00 -9.36 1.50
CA GLU A 116 14.56 -9.66 0.18
C GLU A 116 13.63 -9.26 -0.98
N MET A 117 12.32 -9.18 -0.74
CA MET A 117 11.33 -8.78 -1.76
C MET A 117 11.54 -7.36 -2.30
N ARG A 118 12.25 -6.52 -1.55
CA ARG A 118 12.60 -5.17 -1.97
C ARG A 118 14.12 -5.02 -1.94
N PRO A 119 14.80 -5.06 -3.11
CA PRO A 119 16.22 -4.81 -3.14
C PRO A 119 16.48 -3.44 -2.52
N ARG A 120 17.41 -3.36 -1.58
CA ARG A 120 17.89 -2.07 -1.08
C ARG A 120 18.33 -1.29 -2.31
N GLY A 121 17.71 -0.14 -2.56
CA GLY A 121 18.14 0.74 -3.65
C GLY A 121 19.65 0.93 -3.55
N LYS A 122 20.34 0.77 -4.68
CA LYS A 122 21.73 1.23 -4.79
C LYS A 122 21.78 2.74 -4.55
#